data_AF-A0A7X8L7T8-F1
#
_entry.id   AF-A0A7X8L7T8-F1
#
_cell.length_a   1.000
_cell.length_b   1.000
_cell.length_c   1.000
_cell.angle_alpha   90.00
_cell.angle_beta   90.00
_cell.angle_gamma   90.00
#
_symmetry.space_group_name_H-M   'P 1'
#
loop_
_entity.id
_entity.type
_entity.pdbx_description
1 polymer ?
#
loop_
_entity_poly.entity_id
_entity_poly.type
_entity_poly.pdbx_seq_one_letter_code
_entity_poly.pdbx_strand_id
1 'polypeptide(L)' 'MNYLTQEQVDNLPIGTKIVVTWGGGNGPAERIITEKWDGHCITDIGIKNGYLDFVGTERMQTKVSLVTPPNSE' A
#
# COMPACT_ATOMS: atom_id res chain seq x y z
N MET A 1 11.91 6.62 -5.37
CA MET A 1 10.59 5.96 -5.31
C MET A 1 9.54 7.05 -5.18
N ASN A 2 8.60 7.12 -6.12
CA ASN A 2 7.44 8.01 -5.99
C ASN A 2 6.42 7.28 -5.10
N TYR A 3 6.15 7.84 -3.92
CA TYR A 3 5.12 7.33 -3.04
C TYR A 3 3.75 7.80 -3.52
N LEU A 4 2.75 6.92 -3.37
CA LEU A 4 1.36 7.21 -3.65
C LEU A 4 0.74 8.00 -2.49
N THR A 5 -0.26 8.80 -2.81
CA THR A 5 -1.19 9.40 -1.86
C THR A 5 -2.28 8.41 -1.46
N GLN A 6 -3.01 8.70 -0.38
CA GLN A 6 -4.17 7.89 0.03
C GLN A 6 -5.18 7.70 -1.11
N GLU A 7 -5.58 8.79 -1.77
CA GLU A 7 -6.53 8.75 -2.88
C GLU A 7 -6.02 7.87 -4.04
N GLN A 8 -4.72 7.93 -4.33
CA GLN A 8 -4.13 7.07 -5.36
C GLN A 8 -4.18 5.60 -4.97
N VAL A 9 -3.94 5.26 -3.70
CA VAL A 9 -4.01 3.88 -3.18
C VAL A 9 -5.44 3.36 -3.23
N ASP A 10 -6.42 4.13 -2.76
CA ASP A 10 -7.83 3.75 -2.73
C ASP A 10 -8.39 3.46 -4.14
N ASN A 11 -7.84 4.13 -5.16
CA ASN A 11 -8.19 3.92 -6.56
C ASN A 11 -7.47 2.74 -7.23
N LEU A 12 -6.51 2.08 -6.57
CA LEU A 12 -5.79 0.96 -7.19
C LEU A 12 -6.70 -0.26 -7.43
N PRO A 13 -6.57 -0.97 -8.56
CA PRO A 13 -7.32 -2.20 -8.81
C PRO A 13 -6.98 -3.32 -7.82
N ILE A 14 -7.95 -4.19 -7.53
CA ILE A 14 -7.68 -5.49 -6.89
C ILE A 14 -6.71 -6.28 -7.79
N GLY A 15 -5.73 -6.94 -7.19
CA GLY A 15 -4.63 -7.64 -7.87
C GLY A 15 -3.38 -6.78 -8.08
N THR A 16 -3.43 -5.48 -7.77
CA THR A 16 -2.25 -4.60 -7.89
C THR A 16 -1.18 -4.96 -6.88
N LYS A 17 0.07 -5.09 -7.34
CA LYS A 17 1.26 -5.27 -6.51
C LYS A 17 1.81 -3.92 -6.06
N ILE A 18 2.02 -3.79 -4.76
CA ILE A 18 2.55 -2.58 -4.11
C ILE A 18 3.67 -2.94 -3.14
N VAL A 19 4.49 -1.96 -2.79
CA VAL A 19 5.41 -2.02 -1.66
C VAL A 19 4.88 -1.11 -0.58
N VAL A 20 4.70 -1.65 0.63
CA VAL A 20 4.20 -0.91 1.79
C VAL A 20 5.30 -0.79 2.83
N THR A 21 5.57 0.41 3.31
CA THR A 21 6.49 0.67 4.42
C THR A 21 5.71 1.29 5.57
N TRP A 22 5.77 0.65 6.75
CA TRP A 22 5.12 1.14 7.97
C TRP A 22 6.09 1.90 8.86
N GLY A 23 5.66 3.00 9.48
CA GLY A 23 6.51 3.80 10.38
C GLY A 23 7.10 3.06 11.56
N GLY A 24 6.48 1.96 12.00
CA GLY A 24 6.92 1.14 13.13
C GLY A 24 8.11 0.20 12.86
N GLY A 25 8.74 0.27 11.68
CA GLY A 25 9.94 -0.52 11.39
C GLY A 25 9.69 -1.90 10.75
N ASN A 26 8.46 -2.21 10.34
CA ASN A 26 8.13 -3.45 9.62
C ASN A 26 8.62 -3.47 8.15
N GLY A 27 9.56 -2.59 7.80
CA GLY A 27 10.24 -2.53 6.50
C GLY A 27 9.31 -2.27 5.31
N PRO A 28 9.88 -2.06 4.12
CA PRO A 28 9.15 -2.20 2.88
C PRO A 28 8.81 -3.67 2.65
N ALA A 29 7.53 -3.97 2.41
CA ALA A 29 7.08 -5.31 2.10
C ALA A 29 6.19 -5.31 0.86
N GLU A 30 6.46 -6.23 -0.07
CA GLU A 30 5.59 -6.43 -1.23
C GLU A 30 4.25 -7.02 -0.79
N ARG A 31 3.16 -6.44 -1.29
CA ARG A 31 1.79 -6.81 -0.98
C ARG A 31 0.94 -6.77 -2.23
N ILE A 32 -0.16 -7.49 -2.19
CA ILE A 32 -1.18 -7.47 -3.25
C ILE A 32 -2.46 -6.90 -2.65
N ILE A 33 -3.12 -6.02 -3.38
CA ILE A 33 -4.46 -5.56 -3.03
C ILE A 33 -5.42 -6.72 -3.28
N THR A 34 -6.00 -7.28 -2.22
CA THR A 34 -6.88 -8.44 -2.31
C THR A 34 -8.35 -8.06 -2.23
N GLU A 35 -8.66 -6.92 -1.60
CA GLU A 35 -10.03 -6.50 -1.34
C GLU A 35 -10.12 -4.97 -1.25
N LYS A 36 -11.34 -4.45 -1.40
CA LYS A 36 -11.71 -3.09 -1.05
C LYS A 36 -12.89 -3.09 -0.10
N TRP A 37 -12.78 -2.33 0.98
CA TRP A 37 -13.85 -2.16 1.95
C TRP A 37 -14.07 -0.68 2.22
N ASP A 38 -15.30 -0.20 2.05
CA ASP A 38 -15.68 1.20 2.28
C ASP A 38 -14.78 2.22 1.55
N GLY A 39 -14.35 1.88 0.33
CA GLY A 39 -13.45 2.72 -0.48
C GLY A 39 -11.97 2.53 -0.20
N HIS A 40 -11.59 1.83 0.88
CA HIS A 40 -10.20 1.61 1.26
C HIS A 40 -9.63 0.28 0.76
N CYS A 41 -8.37 0.30 0.31
CA CYS A 41 -7.68 -0.91 -0.14
C CYS A 41 -7.19 -1.75 1.04
N ILE A 42 -7.43 -3.06 0.94
CA ILE A 42 -6.96 -4.09 1.88
C ILE A 42 -5.98 -5.01 1.17
N THR A 43 -4.89 -5.33 1.87
CA THR A 43 -3.85 -6.27 1.40
C THR A 43 -3.99 -7.68 2.00
N ASP A 44 -3.20 -8.61 1.48
CA ASP A 44 -3.13 -10.04 1.81
C ASP A 44 -2.81 -10.37 3.29
N ILE A 45 -2.50 -9.37 4.11
CA ILE A 45 -2.31 -9.49 5.57
C ILE A 45 -3.62 -9.34 6.38
N GLY A 46 -4.76 -9.21 5.71
CA GLY A 46 -6.10 -9.31 6.31
C GLY A 46 -6.59 -8.05 7.05
N ILE A 47 -7.87 -8.04 7.43
CA ILE A 47 -8.62 -6.84 7.88
C ILE A 47 -7.99 -6.10 9.08
N LYS A 48 -7.25 -6.75 9.99
CA LYS A 48 -6.68 -6.04 11.16
C LYS A 48 -5.35 -5.33 10.90
N ASN A 49 -4.58 -5.76 9.90
CA ASN A 49 -3.23 -5.23 9.61
C ASN A 49 -3.05 -4.83 8.14
N GLY A 50 -4.07 -5.03 7.31
CA GLY A 50 -4.00 -4.90 5.87
C GLY A 50 -4.68 -3.66 5.29
N TYR A 51 -5.41 -2.87 6.09
CA TYR A 51 -5.92 -1.57 5.67
C TYR A 51 -4.76 -0.65 5.32
N LEU A 52 -4.77 -0.14 4.10
CA LEU A 52 -3.83 0.87 3.64
C LEU A 52 -4.38 2.27 3.97
N ASP A 53 -4.45 2.57 5.26
CA ASP A 53 -4.87 3.88 5.74
C ASP A 53 -3.68 4.78 6.08
N PHE A 54 -3.96 6.08 6.12
CA PHE A 54 -3.01 7.11 6.52
C PHE A 54 -1.78 7.21 5.61
N VAL A 55 -1.91 6.78 4.35
CA VAL A 55 -0.84 6.78 3.36
C VAL A 55 -0.38 8.22 3.09
N GLY A 56 0.90 8.48 3.32
CA GLY A 56 1.50 9.81 3.15
C GLY A 56 1.15 10.81 4.26
N THR A 57 0.46 10.38 5.32
CA THR A 57 0.16 11.24 6.47
C THR A 57 1.18 11.05 7.60
N GLU A 58 1.32 12.04 8.48
CA GLU A 58 2.19 11.94 9.68
C GLU A 58 1.71 10.87 10.66
N ARG A 59 0.43 10.50 10.60
CA ARG A 59 -0.19 9.47 11.42
C ARG A 59 0.24 8.10 10.87
N MET A 60 0.94 7.30 11.67
CA MET A 60 1.47 5.97 11.33
C MET A 60 2.59 5.89 10.26
N GLN A 61 2.88 6.99 9.54
CA GLN A 61 3.93 7.08 8.51
C GLN A 61 3.88 5.96 7.46
N THR A 62 2.69 5.58 7.01
CA THR A 62 2.51 4.57 5.96
C THR A 62 2.95 5.14 4.61
N LYS A 63 3.88 4.47 3.94
CA LYS A 63 4.33 4.83 2.58
C LYS A 63 4.04 3.68 1.64
N VAL A 64 3.38 3.97 0.53
CA VAL A 64 3.04 2.97 -0.50
C VAL A 64 3.67 3.38 -1.82
N SER A 65 4.25 2.45 -2.56
CA SER A 65 4.67 2.64 -3.96
C SER A 65 4.24 1.45 -4.80
N LEU A 66 4.04 1.65 -6.11
CA LEU A 66 3.85 0.52 -7.02
C LEU A 66 5.12 -0.32 -7.07
N VAL A 67 4.98 -1.64 -7.22
CA VAL A 67 6.11 -2.49 -7.63
C VAL A 67 6.43 -2.11 -9.07
N THR A 68 7.43 -1.24 -9.27
CA THR A 68 8.03 -1.09 -10.60
C THR A 68 8.54 -2.48 -11.00
N PRO A 69 8.31 -2.96 -12.24
CA PRO A 69 8.98 -4.18 -12.68
C PRO A 69 10.48 -4.05 -12.42
N PRO A 70 11.16 -5.09 -11.90
CA PRO A 70 12.60 -5.07 -11.82
C PRO A 70 13.13 -4.88 -13.24
N ASN A 71 13.68 -3.69 -13.50
CA ASN A 71 14.33 -3.27 -14.74
C ASN A 71 13.54 -3.48 -16.05
N SER A 72 12.99 -2.40 -16.58
CA SER A 72 13.06 -2.19 -18.03
C SER A 72 14.40 -1.51 -18.34
N GLU A 73 15.48 -2.29 -18.29
CA GLU A 73 16.77 -1.97 -18.94
C GLU A 73 16.99 -2.93 -20.11
#